data_AF-A0A2V8P3L5-F1
#
_entry.id   AF-A0A2V8P3L5-F1
#
_cell.length_a   1.000
_cell.length_b   1.000
_cell.length_c   1.000
_cell.angle_alpha   90.00
_cell.angle_beta   90.00
_cell.angle_gamma   90.00
#
_symmetry.space_group_name_H-M   'P 1'
#
loop_
_entity.id
_entity.type
_entity.pdbx_description
1 polymer ?
#
loop_
_entity_poly.entity_id
_entity_poly.type
_entity_poly.pdbx_seq_one_letter_code
_entity_poly.pdbx_strand_id
1 'polypeptide(L)'
;MTRLSSVIYSVLTREGFAVLANVFSIASFIVSIFVLWNIRKLRNAYMLRARGPALIKDLSKAASNLSRFMNEYADFMPQVSEEMGRVGVKLRSLKRKLGGAPRRSVKRVLSYVDHCEVSVQNEEQVRLVYGELLKVIEELKDNQKDLEWET
;
A
#
# COMPACT_ATOMS: atom_id res chain seq x y z
N MET A 1 -34.12 -14.65 42.78
CA MET A 1 -34.99 -13.70 42.05
C MET A 1 -34.80 -12.22 42.43
N THR A 2 -34.40 -11.88 43.65
CA THR A 2 -34.26 -10.49 44.12
C THR A 2 -33.09 -9.69 43.52
N ARG A 3 -31.98 -10.33 43.11
CA ARG A 3 -30.85 -9.61 42.48
C ARG A 3 -31.17 -9.10 41.06
N LEU A 4 -31.95 -9.86 40.29
CA LEU A 4 -32.38 -9.46 38.93
C LEU A 4 -33.30 -8.23 38.99
N SER A 5 -34.21 -8.15 39.95
CA SER A 5 -35.09 -6.97 40.08
C SER A 5 -34.28 -5.73 40.47
N SER A 6 -33.28 -5.83 41.35
CA SER A 6 -32.45 -4.68 41.74
C SER A 6 -31.65 -4.10 40.57
N VAL A 7 -31.11 -4.95 39.69
CA VAL A 7 -30.40 -4.51 38.48
C VAL A 7 -31.37 -3.82 37.51
N ILE A 8 -32.55 -4.40 37.28
CA ILE A 8 -33.57 -3.84 36.40
C ILE A 8 -34.06 -2.47 36.91
N TYR A 9 -34.29 -2.32 38.22
CA TYR A 9 -34.69 -1.05 38.82
C TYR A 9 -33.58 0.01 38.75
N SER A 10 -32.32 -0.37 38.96
CA SER A 10 -31.17 0.56 38.81
C SER A 10 -30.97 1.04 37.37
N VAL A 11 -31.23 0.17 36.38
CA VAL A 11 -31.21 0.50 34.94
C VAL A 11 -32.38 1.41 34.55
N LEU A 12 -33.53 1.30 35.24
CA LEU A 12 -34.71 2.15 35.00
C LEU A 12 -34.59 3.56 35.59
N THR A 13 -33.59 3.83 36.43
CA THR A 13 -33.28 5.19 36.89
C THR A 13 -32.61 5.99 35.77
N ARG A 14 -32.87 7.31 35.71
CA ARG A 14 -32.28 8.21 34.69
C ARG A 14 -30.75 8.08 34.58
N GLU A 15 -30.08 7.84 35.70
CA GLU A 15 -28.62 7.71 35.78
C GLU A 15 -28.13 6.38 35.17
N GLY A 16 -28.77 5.25 35.50
CA GLY A 16 -28.45 3.95 34.90
C GLY A 16 -28.69 3.91 33.39
N PHE A 17 -29.75 4.55 32.92
CA PHE A 17 -30.04 4.71 31.49
C PHE A 17 -28.97 5.56 30.78
N ALA A 18 -28.52 6.65 31.39
CA ALA A 18 -27.48 7.52 30.82
C ALA A 18 -26.14 6.80 30.66
N VAL A 19 -25.74 5.98 31.66
CA VAL A 19 -24.52 5.16 31.57
C VAL A 19 -24.60 4.13 30.45
N LEU A 20 -25.72 3.41 30.34
CA LEU A 20 -25.93 2.46 29.25
C LEU A 20 -25.92 3.15 27.88
N ALA A 21 -26.60 4.28 27.74
CA ALA A 21 -26.61 5.06 26.51
C ALA A 21 -25.19 5.49 26.09
N ASN A 22 -24.36 5.91 27.04
CA ASN A 22 -22.95 6.24 26.78
C ASN A 22 -22.14 5.02 26.31
N VAL A 23 -22.31 3.86 26.95
CA VAL A 23 -21.64 2.61 26.54
C VAL A 23 -22.04 2.21 25.12
N PHE A 24 -23.34 2.22 24.82
CA PHE A 24 -23.84 1.94 23.47
C PHE A 24 -23.37 2.97 22.43
N SER A 25 -23.28 4.24 22.81
CA SER A 25 -22.75 5.30 21.93
C SER A 25 -21.28 5.06 21.59
N ILE A 26 -20.45 4.74 22.59
CA ILE A 26 -19.03 4.41 22.37
C ILE A 26 -18.89 3.14 21.51
N ALA A 27 -19.66 2.10 21.82
CA ALA A 27 -19.62 0.86 21.06
C ALA A 27 -20.03 1.08 19.58
N SER A 28 -21.12 1.83 19.34
CA SER A 28 -21.57 2.15 17.99
C SER A 28 -20.57 3.03 17.23
N PHE A 29 -19.87 3.93 17.93
CA PHE A 29 -18.79 4.72 17.34
C PHE A 29 -17.60 3.84 16.91
N ILE A 30 -17.19 2.88 17.75
CA ILE A 30 -16.12 1.92 17.42
C ILE A 30 -16.50 1.08 16.21
N VAL A 31 -17.72 0.54 16.17
CA VAL A 31 -18.25 -0.21 15.01
C VAL A 31 -18.24 0.66 13.76
N SER A 32 -18.63 1.93 13.87
CA SER A 32 -18.61 2.87 12.75
C SER A 32 -17.20 3.09 12.20
N ILE A 33 -16.19 3.26 13.07
CA ILE A 33 -14.78 3.36 12.67
C ILE A 33 -14.34 2.07 11.96
N PHE A 34 -14.71 0.91 12.50
CA PHE A 34 -14.35 -0.38 11.93
C PHE A 34 -14.93 -0.58 10.53
N VAL A 35 -16.21 -0.25 10.33
CA VAL A 35 -16.86 -0.32 9.01
C VAL A 35 -16.18 0.63 8.02
N LEU A 36 -15.90 1.86 8.44
CA LEU A 36 -15.24 2.84 7.59
C LEU A 36 -13.82 2.39 7.18
N TRP A 37 -13.10 1.72 8.08
CA TRP A 37 -11.81 1.13 7.76
C TRP A 37 -11.93 -0.02 6.74
N ASN A 38 -12.92 -0.91 6.91
CA ASN A 38 -13.16 -2.01 5.96
C ASN A 38 -13.56 -1.49 4.57
N ILE A 39 -14.44 -0.49 4.49
CA ILE A 39 -14.82 0.14 3.21
C ILE A 39 -13.59 0.76 2.52
N ARG A 40 -12.73 1.45 3.28
CA ARG A 40 -11.48 2.02 2.72
C ARG A 40 -10.55 0.92 2.20
N LYS A 41 -10.40 -0.19 2.94
CA LYS A 41 -9.59 -1.34 2.50
C LYS A 41 -10.15 -1.92 1.20
N LEU A 42 -11.45 -2.13 1.14
CA LEU A 42 -12.14 -2.70 -0.01
C LEU A 42 -12.02 -1.80 -1.26
N ARG A 43 -12.25 -0.49 -1.11
CA ARG A 43 -12.10 0.49 -2.20
C ARG A 43 -10.70 0.45 -2.80
N ASN A 44 -9.67 0.35 -1.97
CA ASN A 44 -8.28 0.29 -2.44
C ASN A 44 -8.01 -1.02 -3.20
N ALA A 45 -8.53 -2.16 -2.72
CA ALA A 45 -8.40 -3.45 -3.40
C ALA A 45 -9.04 -3.43 -4.80
N TYR A 46 -10.28 -2.91 -4.93
CA TYR A 46 -10.94 -2.77 -6.23
C TYR A 46 -10.20 -1.82 -7.18
N MET A 47 -9.70 -0.68 -6.68
CA MET A 47 -8.90 0.23 -7.49
C MET A 47 -7.60 -0.42 -7.99
N LEU A 48 -6.95 -1.23 -7.14
CA LEU A 48 -5.75 -1.95 -7.52
C LEU A 48 -6.06 -3.06 -8.53
N ARG A 49 -7.19 -3.76 -8.42
CA ARG A 49 -7.62 -4.73 -9.43
C ARG A 49 -7.83 -4.08 -10.80
N ALA A 50 -8.56 -2.96 -10.84
CA ALA A 50 -8.89 -2.30 -12.10
C ALA A 50 -7.68 -1.62 -12.77
N ARG A 51 -6.76 -1.03 -11.99
CA ARG A 51 -5.60 -0.26 -12.51
C ARG A 51 -4.26 -0.97 -12.36
N GLY A 52 -4.21 -2.07 -11.62
CA GLY A 52 -3.02 -2.87 -11.32
C GLY A 52 -2.29 -3.34 -12.57
N PRO A 53 -2.96 -4.03 -13.52
CA PRO A 53 -2.27 -4.51 -14.71
C PRO A 53 -1.65 -3.39 -15.54
N ALA A 54 -2.31 -2.22 -15.63
CA ALA A 54 -1.74 -1.05 -16.29
C ALA A 54 -0.50 -0.50 -15.56
N LEU A 55 -0.54 -0.42 -14.22
CA LEU A 55 0.59 0.03 -13.40
C LEU A 55 1.78 -0.94 -13.47
N ILE A 56 1.52 -2.24 -13.46
CA ILE A 56 2.53 -3.29 -13.61
C ILE A 56 3.15 -3.21 -15.00
N LYS A 57 2.34 -3.07 -16.06
CA LYS A 57 2.83 -2.89 -17.43
C LYS A 57 3.75 -1.68 -17.55
N ASP A 58 3.37 -0.57 -16.95
CA ASP A 58 4.15 0.66 -16.93
C ASP A 58 5.48 0.51 -16.17
N LEU A 59 5.48 -0.15 -15.01
CA LEU A 59 6.70 -0.43 -14.24
C LEU A 59 7.61 -1.41 -14.98
N SER A 60 7.06 -2.45 -15.58
CA SER A 60 7.80 -3.41 -16.41
C SER A 60 8.43 -2.73 -17.63
N LYS A 61 7.73 -1.76 -18.25
CA LYS A 61 8.29 -0.97 -19.35
C LYS A 61 9.47 -0.12 -18.86
N ALA A 62 9.32 0.56 -17.73
CA ALA A 62 10.42 1.35 -17.14
C ALA A 62 11.62 0.47 -16.75
N ALA A 63 11.37 -0.72 -16.16
CA ALA A 63 12.42 -1.69 -15.86
C ALA A 63 13.13 -2.20 -17.12
N SER A 64 12.39 -2.47 -18.19
CA SER A 64 12.97 -2.87 -19.49
C SER A 64 13.83 -1.77 -20.10
N ASN A 65 13.37 -0.52 -20.06
CA ASN A 65 14.17 0.64 -20.49
C ASN A 65 15.45 0.78 -19.66
N LEU A 66 15.33 0.66 -18.34
CA LEU A 66 16.47 0.75 -17.42
C LEU A 66 17.50 -0.35 -17.71
N SER A 67 17.04 -1.60 -17.92
CA SER A 67 17.89 -2.72 -18.34
C SER A 67 18.65 -2.42 -19.63
N ARG A 68 17.96 -1.83 -20.63
CA ARG A 68 18.59 -1.43 -21.89
C ARG A 68 19.70 -0.39 -21.67
N PHE A 69 19.43 0.63 -20.86
CA PHE A 69 20.39 1.71 -20.61
C PHE A 69 21.55 1.27 -19.71
N MET A 70 21.35 0.28 -18.84
CA MET A 70 22.41 -0.25 -17.98
C MET A 70 23.48 -1.04 -18.74
N ASN A 71 23.18 -1.59 -19.93
CA ASN A 71 24.19 -2.27 -20.74
C ASN A 71 25.29 -1.30 -21.23
N GLU A 72 24.94 -0.04 -21.46
CA GLU A 72 25.83 1.03 -21.91
C GLU A 72 25.73 2.21 -20.92
N TYR A 73 25.87 1.93 -19.62
CA TYR A 73 25.51 2.86 -18.53
C TYR A 73 26.16 4.24 -18.65
N ALA A 74 27.46 4.29 -18.97
CA ALA A 74 28.21 5.54 -19.08
C ALA A 74 27.65 6.46 -20.19
N ASP A 75 27.22 5.89 -21.31
CA ASP A 75 26.72 6.63 -22.46
C ASP A 75 25.25 7.05 -22.31
N PHE A 76 24.49 6.34 -21.46
CA PHE A 76 23.06 6.58 -21.24
C PHE A 76 22.70 7.11 -19.84
N MET A 77 23.65 7.69 -19.11
CA MET A 77 23.42 8.24 -17.76
C MET A 77 22.20 9.19 -17.66
N PRO A 78 22.02 10.17 -18.58
CA PRO A 78 20.84 11.05 -18.53
C PRO A 78 19.51 10.27 -18.62
N GLN A 79 19.47 9.25 -19.48
CA GLN A 79 18.29 8.41 -19.69
C GLN A 79 18.05 7.47 -18.50
N VAL A 80 19.10 6.95 -17.88
CA VAL A 80 19.01 6.21 -16.61
C VAL A 80 18.40 7.10 -15.52
N SER A 81 18.88 8.34 -15.37
CA SER A 81 18.36 9.30 -14.39
C SER A 81 16.88 9.61 -14.62
N GLU A 82 16.50 9.83 -15.89
CA GLU A 82 15.11 10.06 -16.26
C GLU A 82 14.22 8.86 -15.92
N GLU A 83 14.62 7.65 -16.29
CA GLU A 83 13.84 6.43 -16.01
C GLU A 83 13.76 6.14 -14.51
N MET A 84 14.83 6.38 -13.73
CA MET A 84 14.82 6.28 -12.27
C MET A 84 13.81 7.27 -11.65
N GLY A 85 13.76 8.50 -12.15
CA GLY A 85 12.75 9.48 -11.76
C GLY A 85 11.33 9.01 -12.07
N ARG A 86 11.09 8.47 -13.27
CA ARG A 86 9.78 7.92 -13.69
C ARG A 86 9.36 6.75 -12.79
N VAL A 87 10.27 5.83 -12.48
CA VAL A 87 10.05 4.73 -11.55
C VAL A 87 9.68 5.27 -10.17
N GLY A 88 10.44 6.24 -9.65
CA GLY A 88 10.17 6.87 -8.35
C GLY A 88 8.76 7.46 -8.27
N VAL A 89 8.33 8.21 -9.28
CA VAL A 89 6.97 8.79 -9.32
C VAL A 89 5.89 7.69 -9.33
N LYS A 90 6.06 6.65 -10.16
CA LYS A 90 5.11 5.53 -10.24
C LYS A 90 5.03 4.77 -8.91
N LEU A 91 6.17 4.46 -8.28
CA LEU A 91 6.22 3.77 -6.99
C LEU A 91 5.57 4.61 -5.87
N ARG A 92 5.77 5.94 -5.84
CA ARG A 92 5.09 6.83 -4.85
C ARG A 92 3.57 6.79 -5.00
N SER A 93 3.08 6.81 -6.24
CA SER A 93 1.65 6.68 -6.54
C SER A 93 1.11 5.31 -6.10
N LEU A 94 1.87 4.24 -6.35
CA LEU A 94 1.49 2.88 -6.02
C LEU A 94 1.48 2.63 -4.50
N LYS A 95 2.50 3.11 -3.76
CA LYS A 95 2.59 3.01 -2.29
C LYS A 95 1.33 3.47 -1.56
N ARG A 96 0.64 4.49 -2.07
CA ARG A 96 -0.59 5.04 -1.47
C ARG A 96 -1.79 4.11 -1.64
N LYS A 97 -1.75 3.21 -2.63
CA LYS A 97 -2.85 2.31 -3.01
C LYS A 97 -2.67 0.91 -2.43
N LEU A 98 -1.43 0.53 -2.11
CA LEU A 98 -1.11 -0.77 -1.53
C LEU A 98 -1.30 -0.80 -0.01
N GLY A 99 -1.70 -1.96 0.49
CA GLY A 99 -1.63 -2.35 1.90
C GLY A 99 -0.59 -3.46 2.13
N GLY A 100 -0.42 -3.88 3.39
CA GLY A 100 0.29 -5.12 3.71
C GLY A 100 1.76 -5.18 3.28
N ALA A 101 2.19 -6.36 2.82
CA ALA A 101 3.56 -6.66 2.42
C ALA A 101 4.01 -5.92 1.14
N PRO A 102 3.25 -5.88 0.04
CA PRO A 102 3.67 -5.18 -1.19
C PRO A 102 3.97 -3.69 -0.98
N ARG A 103 3.22 -3.04 -0.07
CA ARG A 103 3.47 -1.65 0.32
C ARG A 103 4.87 -1.48 0.95
N ARG A 104 5.31 -2.45 1.76
CA ARG A 104 6.62 -2.40 2.43
C ARG A 104 7.74 -2.56 1.40
N SER A 105 7.61 -3.47 0.45
CA SER A 105 8.57 -3.67 -0.64
C SER A 105 8.69 -2.42 -1.51
N VAL A 106 7.56 -1.85 -1.95
CA VAL A 106 7.55 -0.56 -2.68
C VAL A 106 8.20 0.56 -1.87
N LYS A 107 7.96 0.64 -0.55
CA LYS A 107 8.59 1.64 0.31
C LYS A 107 10.12 1.45 0.38
N ARG A 108 10.60 0.21 0.38
CA ARG A 108 12.04 -0.11 0.38
C ARG A 108 12.69 0.34 -0.93
N VAL A 109 12.12 -0.02 -2.08
CA VAL A 109 12.64 0.40 -3.40
C VAL A 109 12.63 1.92 -3.53
N LEU A 110 11.56 2.58 -3.08
CA LEU A 110 11.53 4.05 -3.04
C LEU A 110 12.67 4.65 -2.22
N SER A 111 13.00 4.04 -1.08
CA SER A 111 14.15 4.49 -0.29
C SER A 111 15.44 4.37 -1.09
N TYR A 112 15.65 3.28 -1.83
CA TYR A 112 16.84 3.16 -2.66
C TYR A 112 16.86 4.15 -3.82
N VAL A 113 15.72 4.36 -4.50
CA VAL A 113 15.59 5.37 -5.57
C VAL A 113 15.88 6.77 -5.03
N ASP A 114 15.34 7.13 -3.86
CA ASP A 114 15.48 8.47 -3.28
C ASP A 114 16.91 8.77 -2.80
N HIS A 115 17.72 7.74 -2.50
CA HIS A 115 19.12 7.88 -2.06
C HIS A 115 20.14 7.52 -3.15
N CYS A 116 19.70 7.07 -4.32
CA CYS A 116 20.58 6.71 -5.42
C CYS A 116 20.91 7.95 -6.25
N GLU A 117 22.18 8.35 -6.23
CA GLU A 117 22.69 9.40 -7.11
C GLU A 117 23.21 8.75 -8.39
N VAL A 118 22.61 9.09 -9.54
CA VAL A 118 23.00 8.53 -10.83
C VAL A 118 24.32 9.14 -11.29
N SER A 119 25.39 8.38 -11.15
CA SER A 119 26.76 8.75 -11.52
C SER A 119 27.51 7.52 -12.01
N VAL A 120 28.60 7.72 -12.78
CA VAL A 120 29.45 6.62 -13.29
C VAL A 120 29.94 5.70 -12.16
N GLN A 121 30.17 6.24 -10.96
CA GLN A 121 30.69 5.51 -9.81
C GLN A 121 29.59 4.69 -9.08
N ASN A 122 28.32 5.01 -9.34
CA ASN A 122 27.16 4.45 -8.65
C ASN A 122 26.36 3.48 -9.52
N GLU A 123 26.93 2.97 -10.62
CA GLU A 123 26.27 1.99 -11.49
C GLU A 123 25.73 0.79 -10.70
N GLU A 124 26.51 0.26 -9.77
CA GLU A 124 26.12 -0.88 -8.95
C GLU A 124 24.88 -0.58 -8.09
N GLN A 125 24.75 0.65 -7.59
CA GLN A 125 23.56 1.06 -6.84
C GLN A 125 22.31 1.09 -7.73
N VAL A 126 22.44 1.55 -8.97
CA VAL A 126 21.33 1.52 -9.94
C VAL A 126 20.95 0.08 -10.28
N ARG A 127 21.93 -0.83 -10.43
CA ARG A 127 21.68 -2.27 -10.63
C ARG A 127 20.95 -2.89 -9.43
N LEU A 128 21.30 -2.52 -8.20
CA LEU A 128 20.59 -2.95 -7.00
C LEU A 128 19.13 -2.45 -6.99
N VAL A 129 18.90 -1.18 -7.35
CA VAL A 129 17.54 -0.64 -7.47
C VAL A 129 16.74 -1.40 -8.52
N TYR A 130 17.34 -1.67 -9.68
CA TYR A 130 16.71 -2.47 -10.74
C TYR A 130 16.33 -3.87 -10.25
N GLY A 131 17.25 -4.57 -9.57
CA GLY A 131 17.00 -5.89 -9.01
C GLY A 131 15.82 -5.89 -8.02
N GLU A 132 15.77 -4.91 -7.12
CA GLU A 132 14.66 -4.78 -6.17
C GLU A 132 13.34 -4.34 -6.84
N LEU A 133 13.42 -3.55 -7.91
CA LEU A 133 12.27 -3.18 -8.72
C LEU A 133 11.63 -4.41 -9.38
N LEU A 134 12.44 -5.33 -9.92
CA LEU A 134 11.94 -6.58 -10.49
C LEU A 134 11.21 -7.43 -9.44
N LYS A 135 11.76 -7.54 -8.23
CA LYS A 135 11.10 -8.25 -7.12
C LYS A 135 9.74 -7.64 -6.81
N VAL A 136 9.66 -6.31 -6.73
CA VAL A 136 8.39 -5.60 -6.53
C VAL A 136 7.42 -5.86 -7.66
N ILE A 137 7.85 -5.89 -8.91
CA ILE A 137 6.98 -6.19 -10.05
C ILE A 137 6.38 -7.59 -9.94
N GLU A 138 7.17 -8.60 -9.58
CA GLU A 138 6.66 -9.96 -9.38
C GLU A 138 5.71 -10.05 -8.18
N GLU A 139 6.05 -9.45 -7.04
CA GLU A 139 5.14 -9.39 -5.88
C GLU A 139 3.80 -8.72 -6.23
N LEU A 140 3.80 -7.70 -7.08
CA LEU A 140 2.58 -7.04 -7.52
C LEU A 140 1.74 -7.91 -8.46
N LYS A 141 2.39 -8.70 -9.33
CA LYS A 141 1.69 -9.67 -10.17
C LYS A 141 1.04 -10.76 -9.33
N ASP A 142 1.75 -11.30 -8.35
CA ASP A 142 1.21 -12.33 -7.47
C ASP A 142 0.07 -11.78 -6.61
N ASN A 143 0.25 -10.60 -6.01
CA ASN A 143 -0.83 -9.92 -5.30
C ASN A 143 -2.03 -9.59 -6.22
N GLN A 144 -1.82 -9.35 -7.52
CA GLN A 144 -2.93 -9.19 -8.47
C GLN A 144 -3.67 -10.51 -8.70
N LYS A 145 -2.96 -11.62 -8.86
CA LYS A 145 -3.57 -12.95 -9.00
C LYS A 145 -4.40 -13.30 -7.76
N ASP A 146 -3.86 -13.07 -6.56
CA ASP A 146 -4.58 -13.34 -5.31
C ASP A 146 -5.90 -12.55 -5.24
N LEU A 147 -5.87 -11.27 -5.63
CA LEU A 147 -7.07 -10.42 -5.70
C LEU A 147 -8.08 -10.87 -6.76
N GLU A 148 -7.65 -11.60 -7.79
CA GLU A 148 -8.53 -12.19 -8.79
C GLU A 148 -9.18 -13.48 -8.28
N TRP A 149 -8.54 -14.21 -7.36
CA TRP A 149 -9.03 -15.48 -6.81
C TRP A 149 -10.00 -15.31 -5.62
N GLU A 150 -9.87 -14.24 -4.85
CA GLU A 150 -10.74 -13.96 -3.68
C GLU A 150 -12.17 -13.50 -4.03
N THR A 151 -12.52 -13.40 -5.31
CA THR A 151 -13.81 -12.89 -5.83
C THR A 151 -14.33 -13.69 -6.99
#